data_AF-A0AAW9MRM7-F1
#
_entry.id   AF-A0AAW9MRM7-F1
#
_cell.length_a   1.000
_cell.length_b   1.000
_cell.length_c   1.000
_cell.angle_alpha   90.00
_cell.angle_beta   90.00
_cell.angle_gamma   90.00
#
_symmetry.space_group_name_H-M   'P 1'
#
loop_
_entity.id
_entity.type
_entity.pdbx_description
1 polymer ?
#
loop_
_entity_poly.entity_id
_entity_poly.type
_entity_poly.pdbx_seq_one_letter_code
_entity_poly.pdbx_strand_id
1 'polypeptide(L)'
;MRNFEKITALYERLSRDDELEGESNSIVNQKKILEEYASKNNLTNIIHFTDDGISGTQFDRPGFMEMMNGVNQGNIGCIIVKDMSRLGRDYLKVGQCMEILRQKGVRLIAINDNVDSFYREDDFTPFRNIMNEWYARDTSRKIQSTFRSKGESGKHTASTPPYGYIKDEKDKNKWIVDEKAAEIVRRIFNLTMDGAGPYKIAKILEADKIDIPAYHQQKMGYGLHQSKNFEHPYRWCSSTIASILKKQEYLGHTVNFKTRKHFKDKKSKYVSEDNWLIFENTHEPIIDQETFDNVQRIRGNVKRYPDGWGEYHPLTGLMYCADCGSKMYVHRTSNYKNIPYYTCSAYTKTPCGTLCPSAHRIKAEAVLNLIRETLKDIKKYLDEDNEAFIRSIQNEMEEKEKIEIEKKRTRLIDSKGRLQELERLMCRIYEDMILNKIPNSRYEILNNQYETEQITLSKEIKDLEQQVSRYEKETDRAKKFISLISRYENFDELTTTMINEFVEKIVVHERDRKGSQTSKQKIEIYFNFIGNYELPQAELSDEEKQKLEEEERKIEERKDKLHQNYLKRKASGKQKEYEDKYKARREQKKQEKLKVLKREGIPARDFQ
;
A
#
# COMPACT_ATOMS: atom_id res chain seq x y z
N MET A 1 25.78 -69.23 12.51
CA MET A 1 26.81 -69.11 13.57
C MET A 1 27.73 -67.94 13.22
N ARG A 2 27.66 -66.83 13.96
CA ARG A 2 28.66 -65.74 13.95
C ARG A 2 28.91 -65.33 15.41
N ASN A 3 30.04 -65.81 15.92
CA ASN A 3 30.82 -65.46 17.12
C ASN A 3 30.10 -65.04 18.41
N PHE A 4 30.00 -66.00 19.32
CA PHE A 4 29.81 -65.85 20.76
C PHE A 4 31.05 -65.29 21.48
N GLU A 5 31.60 -64.15 21.06
CA GLU A 5 32.70 -63.49 21.80
C GLU A 5 32.64 -61.95 21.81
N LYS A 6 31.61 -61.32 21.22
CA LYS A 6 31.48 -59.86 21.28
C LYS A 6 30.91 -59.41 22.62
N ILE A 7 31.43 -58.30 23.13
CA ILE A 7 31.05 -57.72 24.42
C ILE A 7 29.61 -57.21 24.37
N THR A 8 28.84 -57.54 25.41
CA THR A 8 27.57 -56.90 25.75
C THR A 8 27.86 -55.77 26.74
N ALA A 9 27.80 -54.54 26.26
CA ALA A 9 28.04 -53.35 27.08
C ALA A 9 26.76 -52.95 27.83
N LEU A 10 26.83 -52.89 29.16
CA LEU A 10 25.80 -52.31 30.01
C LEU A 10 26.24 -50.89 30.36
N TYR A 11 25.44 -49.90 29.99
CA TYR A 11 25.79 -48.49 30.24
C TYR A 11 24.86 -47.89 31.28
N GLU A 12 25.45 -47.50 32.42
CA GLU A 12 24.77 -46.89 33.55
C GLU A 12 25.20 -45.43 33.73
N ARG A 13 24.23 -44.57 34.07
CA ARG A 13 24.52 -43.15 34.31
C ARG A 13 23.63 -42.57 35.40
N LEU A 14 24.22 -41.79 36.30
CA LEU A 14 23.48 -40.94 37.25
C LEU A 14 23.79 -39.46 36.96
N SER A 15 22.75 -38.66 36.72
CA SER A 15 22.90 -37.19 36.64
C SER A 15 22.89 -36.61 38.05
N ARG A 16 23.62 -35.50 38.27
CA ARG A 16 23.45 -34.66 39.47
C ARG A 16 22.01 -34.21 39.72
N ASP A 17 21.24 -33.94 38.66
CA ASP A 17 19.81 -33.58 38.79
C ASP A 17 18.92 -34.75 39.23
N ASP A 18 19.36 -36.00 38.98
CA ASP A 18 18.58 -37.22 39.29
C ASP A 18 18.82 -37.71 40.74
N GLU A 19 19.79 -37.13 41.48
CA GLU A 19 20.08 -37.45 42.89
C GLU A 19 18.91 -37.12 43.83
N LEU A 20 18.05 -36.19 43.43
CA LEU A 20 16.89 -35.72 44.22
C LEU A 20 15.70 -36.70 44.22
N GLU A 21 15.66 -37.69 43.31
CA GLU A 21 14.47 -38.56 43.08
C GLU A 21 14.50 -39.94 43.79
N GLY A 22 15.46 -40.19 44.67
CA GLY A 22 15.46 -41.36 45.59
C GLY A 22 16.19 -42.62 45.11
N GLU A 23 16.21 -43.66 45.96
CA GLU A 23 17.04 -44.89 45.84
C GLU A 23 16.87 -45.67 44.51
N SER A 24 15.76 -45.46 43.80
CA SER A 24 15.38 -46.16 42.56
C SER A 24 16.24 -45.77 41.35
N ASN A 25 16.90 -44.61 41.38
CA ASN A 25 17.78 -44.13 40.31
C ASN A 25 19.27 -44.40 40.55
N SER A 26 19.62 -45.00 41.69
CA SER A 26 21.01 -45.37 42.00
C SER A 26 21.64 -46.24 40.91
N ILE A 27 22.93 -46.02 40.64
CA ILE A 27 23.72 -46.81 39.67
C ILE A 27 23.65 -48.31 40.02
N VAL A 28 23.60 -48.64 41.31
CA VAL A 28 23.48 -50.01 41.82
C VAL A 28 22.18 -50.67 41.32
N ASN A 29 21.06 -49.94 41.38
CA ASN A 29 19.79 -50.46 40.87
C ASN A 29 19.79 -50.57 39.35
N GLN A 30 20.42 -49.62 38.64
CA GLN A 30 20.56 -49.69 37.18
C GLN A 30 21.35 -50.93 36.74
N LYS A 31 22.49 -51.21 37.38
CA LYS A 31 23.30 -52.42 37.12
C LYS A 31 22.48 -53.69 37.28
N LYS A 32 21.76 -53.81 38.39
CA LYS A 32 20.93 -54.99 38.68
C LYS A 32 19.85 -55.21 37.60
N ILE A 33 19.15 -54.15 37.18
CA ILE A 33 18.12 -54.23 36.13
C ILE A 33 18.73 -54.67 34.79
N LEU A 34 19.89 -54.11 34.44
CA LEU A 34 20.59 -54.42 33.18
C LEU A 34 21.15 -55.85 33.17
N GLU A 35 21.74 -56.32 34.27
CA GLU A 35 22.25 -57.68 34.44
C GLU A 35 21.12 -58.72 34.41
N GLU A 36 20.00 -58.45 35.09
CA GLU A 36 18.82 -59.32 35.06
C GLU A 36 18.26 -59.44 33.63
N TYR A 37 18.23 -58.34 32.89
CA TYR A 37 17.77 -58.33 31.50
C TYR A 37 18.74 -59.08 30.57
N ALA A 38 20.05 -58.88 30.72
CA ALA A 38 21.06 -59.57 29.94
C ALA A 38 21.02 -61.10 30.18
N SER A 39 20.87 -61.51 31.44
CA SER A 39 20.77 -62.91 31.85
C SER A 39 19.51 -63.58 31.29
N LYS A 40 18.35 -62.92 31.38
CA LYS A 40 17.09 -63.43 30.83
C LYS A 40 17.12 -63.63 29.31
N ASN A 41 17.90 -62.82 28.59
CA ASN A 41 17.97 -62.83 27.13
C ASN A 41 19.20 -63.58 26.56
N ASN A 42 19.91 -64.36 27.39
CA ASN A 42 21.11 -65.12 27.02
C ASN A 42 22.23 -64.26 26.38
N LEU A 43 22.35 -63.00 26.79
CA LEU A 43 23.44 -62.13 26.36
C LEU A 43 24.68 -62.40 27.23
N THR A 44 25.76 -62.84 26.59
CA THR A 44 27.01 -63.26 27.26
C THR A 44 28.10 -62.18 27.11
N ASN A 45 29.18 -62.30 27.90
CA ASN A 45 30.32 -61.37 27.91
C ASN A 45 29.94 -59.92 28.31
N ILE A 46 29.43 -59.78 29.55
CA ILE A 46 28.90 -58.52 30.10
C ILE A 46 30.05 -57.62 30.62
N ILE A 47 30.07 -56.36 30.18
CA ILE A 47 30.98 -55.33 30.71
C ILE A 47 30.15 -54.08 31.07
N HIS A 48 30.40 -53.55 32.27
CA HIS A 48 29.74 -52.34 32.76
C HIS A 48 30.54 -51.09 32.42
N PHE A 49 29.85 -50.07 31.93
CA PHE A 49 30.37 -48.73 31.69
C PHE A 49 29.54 -47.75 32.51
N THR A 50 30.16 -47.16 33.53
CA THR A 50 29.48 -46.28 34.49
C THR A 50 29.96 -44.84 34.39
N ASP A 51 29.04 -43.88 34.29
CA ASP A 51 29.32 -42.45 34.44
C ASP A 51 28.52 -41.88 35.62
N ASP A 52 29.22 -41.44 36.69
CA ASP A 52 28.61 -40.90 37.91
C ASP A 52 28.73 -39.37 37.98
N GLY A 53 27.65 -38.68 38.36
CA GLY A 53 27.61 -37.23 38.56
C GLY A 53 27.70 -36.36 37.28
N ILE A 54 27.57 -36.94 36.08
CA ILE A 54 27.75 -36.24 34.78
C ILE A 54 26.39 -35.94 34.11
N SER A 55 26.21 -34.69 33.67
CA SER A 55 24.98 -34.22 33.02
C SER A 55 24.72 -34.85 31.65
N GLY A 56 23.45 -35.11 31.36
CA GLY A 56 22.95 -35.68 30.10
C GLY A 56 23.17 -34.81 28.85
N THR A 57 23.63 -33.56 29.00
CA THR A 57 23.89 -32.60 27.91
C THR A 57 25.33 -32.62 27.40
N GLN A 58 26.31 -33.08 28.20
CA GLN A 58 27.71 -33.18 27.80
C GLN A 58 28.01 -34.60 27.29
N PHE A 59 28.70 -34.74 26.15
CA PHE A 59 28.98 -36.04 25.50
C PHE A 59 30.41 -36.55 25.68
N ASP A 60 31.31 -35.71 26.20
CA ASP A 60 32.70 -36.07 26.51
C ASP A 60 32.74 -36.80 27.87
N ARG A 61 32.06 -37.96 27.94
CA ARG A 61 31.98 -38.76 29.17
C ARG A 61 32.93 -39.95 29.09
N PRO A 62 33.72 -40.24 30.14
CA PRO A 62 34.75 -41.26 30.09
C PRO A 62 34.16 -42.66 29.81
N GLY A 63 33.10 -43.08 30.51
CA GLY A 63 32.48 -44.39 30.31
C GLY A 63 31.78 -44.52 28.96
N PHE A 64 31.09 -43.47 28.52
CA PHE A 64 30.47 -43.43 27.19
C PHE A 64 31.51 -43.46 26.04
N MET A 65 32.60 -42.70 26.16
CA MET A 65 33.66 -42.67 25.15
C MET A 65 34.40 -44.01 25.07
N GLU A 66 34.65 -44.66 26.21
CA GLU A 66 35.27 -45.98 26.24
C GLU A 66 34.39 -47.03 25.56
N MET A 67 33.08 -47.01 25.85
CA MET A 67 32.09 -47.84 25.16
C MET A 67 32.08 -47.57 23.65
N MET A 68 32.01 -46.30 23.22
CA MET A 68 31.98 -45.96 21.79
C MET A 68 33.30 -46.30 21.07
N ASN A 69 34.44 -46.24 21.76
CA ASN A 69 35.71 -46.71 21.23
C ASN A 69 35.70 -48.24 21.01
N GLY A 70 35.16 -49.00 21.97
CA GLY A 70 34.93 -50.44 21.83
C GLY A 70 33.99 -50.81 20.67
N VAL A 71 33.00 -49.98 20.38
CA VAL A 71 32.14 -50.11 19.18
C VAL A 71 32.93 -49.84 17.90
N ASN A 72 33.73 -48.77 17.87
CA ASN A 72 34.51 -48.41 16.69
C ASN A 72 35.54 -49.48 16.31
N GLN A 73 36.15 -50.11 17.33
CA GLN A 73 37.07 -51.24 17.22
C GLN A 73 36.36 -52.56 16.85
N GLY A 74 35.03 -52.62 16.97
CA GLY A 74 34.22 -53.79 16.59
C GLY A 74 34.09 -54.87 17.67
N ASN A 75 34.56 -54.58 18.88
CA ASN A 75 34.59 -55.50 20.03
C ASN A 75 33.22 -55.62 20.72
N ILE A 76 32.41 -54.57 20.67
CA ILE A 76 31.06 -54.55 21.25
C ILE A 76 30.04 -54.96 20.19
N GLY A 77 29.17 -55.90 20.55
CA GLY A 77 28.08 -56.39 19.68
C GLY A 77 26.69 -55.93 20.12
N CYS A 78 26.52 -55.62 21.41
CA CYS A 78 25.25 -55.21 21.99
C CYS A 78 25.47 -54.13 23.06
N ILE A 79 24.58 -53.14 23.13
CA ILE A 79 24.54 -52.11 24.17
C ILE A 79 23.15 -52.15 24.82
N ILE A 80 23.12 -52.19 26.15
CA ILE A 80 21.88 -52.16 26.94
C ILE A 80 21.90 -50.94 27.86
N VAL A 81 20.81 -50.17 27.81
CA VAL A 81 20.56 -49.01 28.68
C VAL A 81 19.19 -49.12 29.34
N LYS A 82 19.02 -48.47 30.50
CA LYS A 82 17.73 -48.42 31.20
C LYS A 82 16.68 -47.67 30.36
N ASP A 83 17.04 -46.51 29.85
CA ASP A 83 16.19 -45.59 29.10
C ASP A 83 17.03 -44.72 28.16
N MET A 84 16.44 -44.14 27.13
CA MET A 84 17.15 -43.40 26.08
C MET A 84 17.81 -42.13 26.56
N SER A 85 17.35 -41.59 27.69
CA SER A 85 17.98 -40.46 28.35
C SER A 85 19.41 -40.75 28.84
N ARG A 86 19.81 -42.04 28.95
CA ARG A 86 21.16 -42.43 29.36
C ARG A 86 22.17 -42.11 28.27
N LEU A 87 21.87 -42.40 27.01
CA LEU A 87 22.75 -42.06 25.88
C LEU A 87 22.94 -40.54 25.73
N GLY A 88 21.89 -39.76 25.98
CA GLY A 88 22.00 -38.31 26.06
C GLY A 88 20.67 -37.59 25.84
N ARG A 89 20.63 -36.30 26.19
CA ARG A 89 19.45 -35.43 25.97
C ARG A 89 19.54 -34.60 24.68
N ASP A 90 20.73 -34.51 24.07
CA ASP A 90 20.92 -33.83 22.78
C ASP A 90 20.56 -34.77 21.63
N TYR A 91 19.37 -34.56 21.06
CA TYR A 91 18.79 -35.38 20.00
C TYR A 91 19.66 -35.47 18.73
N LEU A 92 20.49 -34.45 18.42
CA LEU A 92 21.37 -34.48 17.24
C LEU A 92 22.53 -35.46 17.43
N LYS A 93 23.19 -35.39 18.59
CA LYS A 93 24.32 -36.27 18.92
C LYS A 93 23.89 -37.70 19.21
N VAL A 94 22.75 -37.89 19.87
CA VAL A 94 22.15 -39.23 20.03
C VAL A 94 21.85 -39.83 18.66
N GLY A 95 21.26 -39.06 17.74
CA GLY A 95 21.01 -39.52 16.36
C GLY A 95 22.28 -39.94 15.61
N GLN A 96 23.38 -39.19 15.75
CA GLN A 96 24.67 -39.56 15.17
C GLN A 96 25.25 -40.85 15.77
N CYS A 97 25.20 -41.00 17.09
CA CYS A 97 25.68 -42.21 17.76
C CYS A 97 24.90 -43.44 17.28
N MET A 98 23.57 -43.35 17.17
CA MET A 98 22.72 -44.42 16.67
C MET A 98 23.08 -44.85 15.24
N GLU A 99 23.38 -43.89 14.36
CA GLU A 99 23.76 -44.20 12.98
C GLU A 99 25.12 -44.94 12.94
N ILE A 100 26.07 -44.55 13.79
CA ILE A 100 27.35 -45.24 13.95
C ILE A 100 27.14 -46.68 14.45
N LEU A 101 26.28 -46.88 15.46
CA LEU A 101 25.92 -48.21 15.96
C LEU A 101 25.33 -49.08 14.84
N ARG A 102 24.41 -48.52 14.04
CA ARG A 102 23.80 -49.21 12.88
C ARG A 102 24.83 -49.59 11.82
N GLN A 103 25.69 -48.65 11.41
CA GLN A 103 26.75 -48.90 10.42
C GLN A 103 27.73 -50.00 10.88
N LYS A 104 28.01 -50.07 12.18
CA LYS A 104 28.88 -51.07 12.80
C LYS A 104 28.15 -52.38 13.16
N GLY A 105 26.84 -52.45 12.94
CA GLY A 105 26.01 -53.63 13.22
C GLY A 105 25.87 -53.94 14.72
N VAL A 106 25.94 -52.93 15.58
CA VAL A 106 25.78 -53.06 17.04
C VAL A 106 24.31 -52.92 17.41
N ARG A 107 23.77 -53.89 18.15
CA ARG A 107 22.38 -53.87 18.65
C ARG A 107 22.30 -52.98 19.88
N LEU A 108 21.38 -52.04 19.87
CA LEU A 108 20.99 -51.25 21.04
C LEU A 108 19.63 -51.70 21.59
N ILE A 109 19.56 -51.80 22.92
CA ILE A 109 18.35 -52.13 23.69
C ILE A 109 18.14 -51.08 24.78
N ALA A 110 16.95 -50.46 24.84
CA ALA A 110 16.51 -49.60 25.93
C ALA A 110 15.30 -50.24 26.64
N ILE A 111 15.46 -50.59 27.92
CA ILE A 111 14.50 -51.44 28.64
C ILE A 111 13.17 -50.73 28.89
N ASN A 112 13.19 -49.54 29.47
CA ASN A 112 11.97 -48.82 29.85
C ASN A 112 11.22 -48.25 28.65
N ASP A 113 11.95 -47.91 27.58
CA ASP A 113 11.36 -47.39 26.35
C ASP A 113 10.86 -48.49 25.42
N ASN A 114 11.07 -49.77 25.77
CA ASN A 114 10.80 -50.94 24.91
C ASN A 114 11.38 -50.80 23.50
N VAL A 115 12.56 -50.18 23.39
CA VAL A 115 13.24 -49.97 22.10
C VAL A 115 14.30 -51.06 21.91
N ASP A 116 14.17 -51.81 20.81
CA ASP A 116 15.17 -52.78 20.38
C ASP A 116 15.44 -52.60 18.89
N SER A 117 16.64 -52.13 18.59
CA SER A 117 17.11 -51.85 17.22
C SER A 117 17.19 -53.09 16.32
N PHE A 118 17.04 -54.30 16.87
CA PHE A 118 17.00 -55.55 16.10
C PHE A 118 15.66 -55.81 15.40
N TYR A 119 14.54 -55.34 15.96
CA TYR A 119 13.20 -55.73 15.49
C TYR A 119 12.46 -54.69 14.63
N ARG A 120 12.89 -53.41 14.60
CA ARG A 120 12.14 -52.34 13.91
C ARG A 120 13.03 -51.36 13.15
N GLU A 121 13.01 -51.43 11.83
CA GLU A 121 13.71 -50.48 10.94
C GLU A 121 12.99 -49.11 10.81
N ASP A 122 11.71 -48.99 11.19
CA ASP A 122 10.83 -47.86 10.80
C ASP A 122 10.54 -46.78 11.88
N ASP A 123 10.97 -46.95 13.13
CA ASP A 123 10.71 -45.98 14.22
C ASP A 123 11.50 -44.65 14.10
N PHE A 124 12.35 -44.50 13.06
CA PHE A 124 13.20 -43.32 12.81
C PHE A 124 12.64 -42.30 11.82
N THR A 125 11.55 -42.65 11.11
CA THR A 125 10.88 -41.75 10.17
C THR A 125 10.48 -40.39 10.80
N PRO A 126 9.95 -40.33 12.04
CA PRO A 126 9.60 -39.06 12.67
C PRO A 126 10.81 -38.13 12.88
N PHE A 127 11.95 -38.67 13.32
CA PHE A 127 13.17 -37.88 13.56
C PHE A 127 13.78 -37.36 12.26
N ARG A 128 13.83 -38.20 11.22
CA ARG A 128 14.32 -37.79 9.90
C ARG A 128 13.44 -36.70 9.30
N ASN A 129 12.12 -36.78 9.49
CA ASN A 129 11.18 -35.75 9.06
C ASN A 129 11.39 -34.43 9.79
N ILE A 130 11.62 -34.46 11.10
CA ILE A 130 11.93 -33.25 11.89
C ILE A 130 13.23 -32.60 11.42
N MET A 131 14.29 -33.38 11.20
CA MET A 131 15.58 -32.86 10.72
C MET A 131 15.45 -32.23 9.32
N ASN A 132 14.76 -32.89 8.40
CA ASN A 132 14.50 -32.36 7.05
C ASN A 132 13.67 -31.07 7.10
N GLU A 133 12.65 -31.01 7.95
CA GLU A 133 11.85 -29.81 8.15
C GLU A 133 12.68 -28.66 8.73
N TRP A 134 13.57 -28.96 9.67
CA TRP A 134 14.44 -27.97 10.29
C TRP A 134 15.47 -27.42 9.31
N TYR A 135 16.08 -28.28 8.48
CA TYR A 135 17.00 -27.87 7.41
C TYR A 135 16.31 -26.98 6.37
N ALA A 136 15.08 -27.34 5.96
CA ALA A 136 14.28 -26.52 5.06
C ALA A 136 13.92 -25.17 5.69
N ARG A 137 13.57 -25.15 6.98
CA ARG A 137 13.26 -23.91 7.73
C ARG A 137 14.48 -23.01 7.89
N ASP A 138 15.65 -23.57 8.20
CA ASP A 138 16.89 -22.79 8.37
C ASP A 138 17.37 -22.20 7.04
N THR A 139 17.38 -23.00 5.97
CA THR A 139 17.69 -22.54 4.61
C THR A 139 16.75 -21.41 4.19
N SER A 140 15.44 -21.57 4.42
CA SER A 140 14.46 -20.51 4.16
C SER A 140 14.73 -19.25 4.99
N ARG A 141 15.17 -19.38 6.24
CA ARG A 141 15.48 -18.24 7.12
C ARG A 141 16.71 -17.46 6.64
N LYS A 142 17.78 -18.17 6.26
CA LYS A 142 18.99 -17.57 5.68
C LYS A 142 18.67 -16.79 4.40
N ILE A 143 17.94 -17.41 3.48
CA ILE A 143 17.51 -16.76 2.23
C ILE A 143 16.66 -15.52 2.54
N GLN A 144 15.69 -15.61 3.45
CA GLN A 144 14.88 -14.47 3.86
C GLN A 144 15.71 -13.35 4.48
N SER A 145 16.70 -13.67 5.32
CA SER A 145 17.62 -12.69 5.91
C SER A 145 18.45 -11.97 4.85
N THR A 146 18.99 -12.70 3.87
CA THR A 146 19.74 -12.09 2.75
C THR A 146 18.86 -11.16 1.91
N PHE A 147 17.64 -11.59 1.55
CA PHE A 147 16.70 -10.73 0.83
C PHE A 147 16.23 -9.54 1.66
N ARG A 148 16.06 -9.73 2.97
CA ARG A 148 15.70 -8.65 3.90
C ARG A 148 16.78 -7.59 3.98
N SER A 149 18.03 -8.00 4.25
CA SER A 149 19.18 -7.08 4.27
C SER A 149 19.36 -6.36 2.93
N LYS A 150 19.22 -7.07 1.80
CA LYS A 150 19.25 -6.44 0.47
C LYS A 150 18.13 -5.41 0.31
N GLY A 151 16.90 -5.78 0.66
CA GLY A 151 15.74 -4.89 0.53
C GLY A 151 15.79 -3.68 1.45
N GLU A 152 16.30 -3.83 2.68
CA GLU A 152 16.50 -2.75 3.66
C GLU A 152 17.62 -1.78 3.25
N SER A 153 18.57 -2.21 2.41
CA SER A 153 19.60 -1.32 1.84
C SER A 153 19.12 -0.45 0.67
N GLY A 154 17.81 -0.42 0.38
CA GLY A 154 17.24 0.32 -0.75
C GLY A 154 17.42 -0.34 -2.12
N LYS A 155 18.05 -1.52 -2.19
CA LYS A 155 18.26 -2.26 -3.44
C LYS A 155 17.01 -3.02 -3.85
N HIS A 156 16.78 -3.15 -5.15
CA HIS A 156 15.65 -3.92 -5.67
C HIS A 156 15.77 -5.41 -5.35
N THR A 157 14.70 -5.96 -4.78
CA THR A 157 14.58 -7.40 -4.51
C THR A 157 14.14 -8.18 -5.75
N ALA A 158 13.41 -7.53 -6.67
CA ALA A 158 12.89 -8.16 -7.88
C ALA A 158 13.99 -8.44 -8.92
N SER A 159 13.92 -9.61 -9.55
CA SER A 159 14.85 -10.00 -10.61
C SER A 159 14.61 -9.26 -11.93
N THR A 160 13.39 -8.79 -12.17
CA THR A 160 13.00 -8.12 -13.42
C THR A 160 12.46 -6.72 -13.12
N PRO A 161 12.92 -5.67 -13.83
CA PRO A 161 12.39 -4.32 -13.66
C PRO A 161 10.95 -4.22 -14.19
N PRO A 162 10.16 -3.25 -13.71
CA PRO A 162 8.88 -2.87 -14.33
C PRO A 162 9.05 -2.49 -15.80
N TYR A 163 7.95 -2.56 -16.56
CA TYR A 163 7.92 -2.13 -17.96
C TYR A 163 8.23 -0.64 -18.06
N GLY A 164 9.05 -0.19 -19.03
CA GLY A 164 9.55 1.20 -19.07
C GLY A 164 10.93 1.38 -18.43
N TYR A 165 11.43 0.37 -17.72
CA TYR A 165 12.77 0.36 -17.15
C TYR A 165 13.57 -0.86 -17.62
N ILE A 166 14.89 -0.65 -17.74
CA ILE A 166 15.90 -1.66 -18.01
C ILE A 166 16.95 -1.66 -16.89
N LYS A 167 17.68 -2.76 -16.73
CA LYS A 167 18.81 -2.81 -15.80
C LYS A 167 20.03 -2.21 -16.46
N ASP A 168 20.83 -1.48 -15.69
CA ASP A 168 22.16 -1.05 -16.13
C ASP A 168 23.05 -2.29 -16.38
N GLU A 169 23.83 -2.23 -17.46
CA GLU A 169 24.81 -3.26 -17.81
C GLU A 169 25.95 -3.31 -16.79
N LYS A 170 26.30 -2.16 -16.20
CA LYS A 170 27.40 -2.04 -15.22
C LYS A 170 26.96 -2.36 -13.79
N ASP A 171 25.78 -1.90 -13.38
CA ASP A 171 25.19 -2.21 -12.08
C ASP A 171 23.81 -2.85 -12.22
N LYS A 172 23.75 -4.16 -12.00
CA LYS A 172 22.50 -4.95 -12.05
C LYS A 172 21.44 -4.50 -11.02
N ASN A 173 21.80 -3.69 -10.03
CA ASN A 173 20.88 -3.14 -9.04
C ASN A 173 20.33 -1.76 -9.41
N LYS A 174 20.83 -1.11 -10.47
CA LYS A 174 20.33 0.19 -10.93
C LYS A 174 19.36 0.01 -12.10
N TRP A 175 18.27 0.76 -12.09
CA TRP A 175 17.31 0.83 -13.19
C TRP A 175 17.51 2.11 -13.98
N ILE A 176 17.48 1.98 -15.31
CA ILE A 176 17.58 3.07 -16.29
C ILE A 176 16.28 3.09 -17.09
N VAL A 177 15.83 4.28 -17.50
CA VAL A 177 14.64 4.44 -18.33
C VAL A 177 14.87 3.85 -19.73
N ASP A 178 13.98 2.98 -20.16
CA ASP A 178 13.89 2.55 -21.57
C ASP A 178 12.92 3.49 -22.29
N GLU A 179 13.45 4.46 -23.02
CA GLU A 179 12.67 5.57 -23.56
C GLU A 179 11.49 5.11 -24.43
N LYS A 180 11.66 4.02 -25.21
CA LYS A 180 10.57 3.47 -26.06
C LYS A 180 9.43 2.91 -25.21
N ALA A 181 9.76 2.15 -24.17
CA ALA A 181 8.75 1.58 -23.27
C ALA A 181 8.19 2.64 -22.31
N ALA A 182 9.00 3.61 -21.90
CA ALA A 182 8.61 4.72 -21.04
C ALA A 182 7.62 5.65 -21.74
N GLU A 183 7.78 5.93 -23.04
CA GLU A 183 6.81 6.68 -23.84
C GLU A 183 5.43 6.01 -23.81
N ILE A 184 5.38 4.68 -23.92
CA ILE A 184 4.12 3.92 -23.83
C ILE A 184 3.53 4.03 -22.42
N VAL A 185 4.35 3.98 -21.37
CA VAL A 185 3.88 4.20 -19.99
C VAL A 185 3.30 5.61 -19.85
N ARG A 186 4.02 6.67 -20.27
CA ARG A 186 3.52 8.06 -20.27
C ARG A 186 2.20 8.17 -21.03
N ARG A 187 2.11 7.54 -22.20
CA ARG A 187 0.87 7.48 -23.00
C ARG A 187 -0.29 6.80 -22.27
N ILE A 188 -0.04 5.70 -21.54
CA ILE A 188 -1.06 5.02 -20.74
C ILE A 188 -1.60 5.94 -19.62
N PHE A 189 -0.71 6.68 -18.95
CA PHE A 189 -1.11 7.64 -17.93
C PHE A 189 -1.92 8.80 -18.54
N ASN A 190 -1.45 9.40 -19.64
CA ASN A 190 -2.16 10.47 -20.35
C ASN A 190 -3.54 10.05 -20.84
N LEU A 191 -3.67 8.87 -21.46
CA LEU A 191 -4.97 8.33 -21.87
C LEU A 191 -5.92 8.11 -20.69
N THR A 192 -5.39 7.81 -19.51
CA THR A 192 -6.21 7.69 -18.29
C THR A 192 -6.67 9.06 -17.80
N MET A 193 -5.83 10.09 -17.91
CA MET A 193 -6.16 11.49 -17.63
C MET A 193 -7.20 12.04 -18.61
N ASP A 194 -7.20 11.58 -19.87
CA ASP A 194 -8.28 11.81 -20.86
C ASP A 194 -9.60 11.13 -20.46
N GLY A 195 -9.59 10.29 -19.42
CA GLY A 195 -10.75 9.59 -18.90
C GLY A 195 -10.94 8.19 -19.49
N ALA A 196 -10.06 7.70 -20.37
CA ALA A 196 -10.15 6.35 -20.92
C ALA A 196 -9.97 5.28 -19.82
N GLY A 197 -10.84 4.28 -19.82
CA GLY A 197 -10.73 3.15 -18.90
C GLY A 197 -9.66 2.14 -19.36
N PRO A 198 -9.15 1.28 -18.46
CA PRO A 198 -8.11 0.29 -18.80
C PRO A 198 -8.45 -0.61 -20.00
N TYR A 199 -9.73 -0.92 -20.19
CA TYR A 199 -10.18 -1.69 -21.36
C TYR A 199 -10.14 -0.90 -22.68
N LYS A 200 -10.51 0.39 -22.66
CA LYS A 200 -10.42 1.25 -23.86
C LYS A 200 -8.95 1.45 -24.23
N ILE A 201 -8.09 1.69 -23.24
CA ILE A 201 -6.64 1.81 -23.44
C ILE A 201 -6.06 0.52 -24.03
N ALA A 202 -6.44 -0.66 -23.51
CA ALA A 202 -5.99 -1.95 -24.08
C ALA A 202 -6.30 -2.07 -25.57
N LYS A 203 -7.52 -1.71 -25.99
CA LYS A 203 -7.92 -1.74 -27.39
C LYS A 203 -7.16 -0.75 -28.26
N ILE A 204 -6.88 0.46 -27.74
CA ILE A 204 -6.09 1.47 -28.45
C ILE A 204 -4.68 0.93 -28.69
N LEU A 205 -4.01 0.42 -27.65
CA LEU A 205 -2.66 -0.12 -27.76
C LEU A 205 -2.59 -1.36 -28.68
N GLU A 206 -3.63 -2.20 -28.66
CA GLU A 206 -3.75 -3.35 -29.55
C GLU A 206 -3.95 -2.94 -31.01
N ALA A 207 -4.77 -1.91 -31.27
CA ALA A 207 -4.97 -1.37 -32.62
C ALA A 207 -3.68 -0.76 -33.19
N ASP A 208 -2.89 -0.08 -32.34
CA ASP A 208 -1.60 0.51 -32.70
C ASP A 208 -0.47 -0.54 -32.82
N LYS A 209 -0.76 -1.82 -32.58
CA LYS A 209 0.19 -2.94 -32.60
C LYS A 209 1.40 -2.72 -31.69
N ILE A 210 1.13 -2.23 -30.47
CA ILE A 210 2.16 -2.03 -29.46
C ILE A 210 2.44 -3.35 -28.73
N ASP A 211 3.72 -3.73 -28.63
CA ASP A 211 4.17 -4.95 -27.96
C ASP A 211 3.72 -4.99 -26.49
N ILE A 212 3.19 -6.12 -26.04
CA ILE A 212 2.89 -6.31 -24.61
C ILE A 212 4.20 -6.36 -23.79
N PRO A 213 4.17 -5.96 -22.49
CA PRO A 213 5.38 -5.88 -21.68
C PRO A 213 6.23 -7.15 -21.65
N ALA A 214 5.59 -8.32 -21.58
CA ALA A 214 6.30 -9.60 -21.53
C ALA A 214 7.01 -9.94 -22.86
N TYR A 215 6.42 -9.53 -23.99
CA TYR A 215 6.99 -9.76 -25.31
C TYR A 215 8.11 -8.77 -25.62
N HIS A 216 7.95 -7.50 -25.22
CA HIS A 216 9.03 -6.50 -25.27
C HIS A 216 10.28 -6.96 -24.48
N GLN A 217 10.07 -7.44 -23.25
CA GLN A 217 11.15 -7.98 -22.42
C GLN A 217 11.84 -9.19 -23.09
N GLN A 218 11.07 -10.08 -23.72
CA GLN A 218 11.61 -11.22 -24.46
C GLN A 218 12.48 -10.78 -25.65
N LYS A 219 12.05 -9.77 -26.43
CA LYS A 219 12.85 -9.23 -27.55
C LYS A 219 14.19 -8.66 -27.09
N MET A 220 14.21 -8.05 -25.90
CA MET A 220 15.42 -7.51 -25.28
C MET A 220 16.28 -8.58 -24.58
N GLY A 221 15.86 -9.85 -24.57
CA GLY A 221 16.62 -10.95 -23.97
C GLY A 221 16.57 -11.00 -22.44
N TYR A 222 15.58 -10.38 -21.79
CA TYR A 222 15.43 -10.42 -20.33
C TYR A 222 13.99 -10.71 -19.88
N GLY A 223 13.80 -10.94 -18.58
CA GLY A 223 12.48 -11.19 -17.98
C GLY A 223 12.15 -12.67 -17.76
N LEU A 224 10.96 -12.93 -17.21
CA LEU A 224 10.54 -14.26 -16.72
C LEU A 224 10.04 -15.20 -17.83
N HIS A 225 9.67 -14.66 -18.99
CA HIS A 225 8.97 -15.40 -20.05
C HIS A 225 9.79 -15.53 -21.34
N GLN A 226 11.12 -15.59 -21.24
CA GLN A 226 12.03 -15.66 -22.39
C GLN A 226 11.76 -16.86 -23.31
N SER A 227 11.42 -18.02 -22.73
CA SER A 227 11.15 -19.26 -23.46
C SER A 227 9.68 -19.45 -23.86
N LYS A 228 8.80 -18.49 -23.52
CA LYS A 228 7.37 -18.60 -23.80
C LYS A 228 7.09 -18.16 -25.24
N ASN A 229 6.30 -18.94 -25.96
CA ASN A 229 5.76 -18.51 -27.25
C ASN A 229 4.50 -17.65 -27.03
N PHE A 230 4.46 -16.46 -27.63
CA PHE A 230 3.31 -15.55 -27.55
C PHE A 230 2.53 -15.60 -28.86
N GLU A 231 1.40 -16.31 -28.86
CA GLU A 231 0.48 -16.38 -30.02
C GLU A 231 -0.10 -15.01 -30.41
N HIS A 232 -0.26 -14.12 -29.42
CA HIS A 232 -0.80 -12.77 -29.61
C HIS A 232 0.07 -11.71 -28.92
N PRO A 233 1.15 -11.23 -29.59
CA PRO A 233 2.13 -10.32 -28.99
C PRO A 233 1.61 -8.90 -28.73
N TYR A 234 0.48 -8.50 -29.33
CA TYR A 234 -0.10 -7.16 -29.22
C TYR A 234 -1.38 -7.10 -28.38
N ARG A 235 -1.82 -8.23 -27.80
CA ARG A 235 -3.09 -8.30 -27.08
C ARG A 235 -2.94 -7.81 -25.64
N TRP A 236 -3.23 -6.53 -25.43
CA TRP A 236 -3.18 -5.92 -24.10
C TRP A 236 -4.37 -6.35 -23.23
N CYS A 237 -4.08 -6.76 -21.99
CA CYS A 237 -5.10 -7.06 -20.99
C CYS A 237 -5.37 -5.83 -20.11
N SER A 238 -6.64 -5.59 -19.77
CA SER A 238 -7.05 -4.50 -18.87
C SER A 238 -6.41 -4.61 -17.49
N SER A 239 -6.15 -5.83 -17.00
CA SER A 239 -5.44 -6.10 -15.75
C SER A 239 -3.98 -5.67 -15.79
N THR A 240 -3.29 -5.83 -16.93
CA THR A 240 -1.91 -5.40 -17.12
C THR A 240 -1.81 -3.87 -17.01
N ILE A 241 -2.71 -3.15 -17.69
CA ILE A 241 -2.79 -1.68 -17.61
C ILE A 241 -3.12 -1.23 -16.20
N ALA A 242 -4.12 -1.86 -15.56
CA ALA A 242 -4.47 -1.57 -14.17
C ALA A 242 -3.31 -1.80 -13.19
N SER A 243 -2.44 -2.78 -13.46
CA SER A 243 -1.23 -3.04 -12.69
C SER A 243 -0.15 -1.99 -12.93
N ILE A 244 0.07 -1.58 -14.19
CA ILE A 244 1.01 -0.50 -14.55
C ILE A 244 0.59 0.78 -13.81
N LEU A 245 -0.67 1.17 -13.92
CA LEU A 245 -1.17 2.38 -13.28
C LEU A 245 -1.09 2.34 -11.75
N LYS A 246 -1.01 1.17 -11.09
CA LYS A 246 -0.91 1.07 -9.61
C LYS A 246 0.55 1.13 -9.10
N LYS A 247 1.55 0.92 -9.95
CA LYS A 247 2.95 0.80 -9.52
C LYS A 247 3.56 2.16 -9.15
N GLN A 248 3.86 2.36 -7.88
CA GLN A 248 4.59 3.52 -7.37
C GLN A 248 6.05 3.55 -7.87
N GLU A 249 6.57 2.45 -8.42
CA GLU A 249 7.89 2.42 -9.03
C GLU A 249 8.07 3.45 -10.15
N TYR A 250 7.00 3.85 -10.85
CA TYR A 250 7.07 4.89 -11.89
C TYR A 250 7.37 6.30 -11.36
N LEU A 251 7.26 6.50 -10.04
CA LEU A 251 7.65 7.72 -9.32
C LEU A 251 9.16 7.74 -8.97
N GLY A 252 9.94 6.74 -9.41
CA GLY A 252 11.34 6.61 -9.04
C GLY A 252 11.56 5.93 -7.68
N HIS A 253 10.51 5.36 -7.08
CA HIS A 253 10.57 4.75 -5.76
C HIS A 253 10.88 3.24 -5.82
N THR A 254 11.67 2.74 -4.87
CA THR A 254 11.86 1.30 -4.71
C THR A 254 10.89 0.77 -3.66
N VAL A 255 9.95 -0.07 -4.08
CA VAL A 255 8.97 -0.70 -3.18
C VAL A 255 9.30 -2.17 -2.98
N ASN A 256 9.83 -2.51 -1.80
CA ASN A 256 10.22 -3.85 -1.41
C ASN A 256 9.16 -4.54 -0.52
N PHE A 257 9.26 -5.86 -0.40
CA PHE A 257 8.42 -6.71 0.48
C PHE A 257 6.90 -6.76 0.18
N LYS A 258 6.50 -6.54 -1.09
CA LYS A 258 5.10 -6.67 -1.54
C LYS A 258 4.47 -8.05 -1.29
N THR A 259 5.29 -9.09 -1.16
CA THR A 259 4.84 -10.47 -0.98
C THR A 259 5.62 -11.17 0.11
N ARG A 260 4.94 -12.04 0.87
CA ARG A 260 5.54 -12.94 1.85
C ARG A 260 5.28 -14.39 1.46
N LYS A 261 6.29 -15.24 1.63
CA LYS A 261 6.19 -16.69 1.38
C LYS A 261 6.58 -17.44 2.65
N HIS A 262 5.71 -18.34 3.09
CA HIS A 262 6.04 -19.30 4.14
C HIS A 262 6.81 -20.48 3.53
N PHE A 263 7.75 -21.09 4.26
CA PHE A 263 8.60 -22.15 3.71
C PHE A 263 7.81 -23.39 3.27
N LYS A 264 6.65 -23.65 3.89
CA LYS A 264 5.72 -24.73 3.51
C LYS A 264 4.77 -24.36 2.37
N ASP A 265 4.57 -23.06 2.12
CA ASP A 265 3.62 -22.59 1.11
C ASP A 265 4.31 -22.58 -0.26
N LYS A 266 3.70 -23.22 -1.27
CA LYS A 266 4.19 -23.14 -2.65
C LYS A 266 4.00 -21.75 -3.26
N LYS A 267 2.93 -21.05 -2.88
CA LYS A 267 2.54 -19.73 -3.41
C LYS A 267 2.89 -18.62 -2.43
N SER A 268 3.39 -17.50 -2.95
CA SER A 268 3.54 -16.26 -2.19
C SER A 268 2.19 -15.58 -1.98
N LYS A 269 2.02 -14.92 -0.85
CA LYS A 269 0.83 -14.12 -0.52
C LYS A 269 1.22 -12.64 -0.54
N TYR A 270 0.34 -11.79 -1.06
CA TYR A 270 0.54 -10.35 -0.99
C TYR A 270 0.37 -9.86 0.45
N VAL A 271 1.16 -8.87 0.83
CA VAL A 271 1.12 -8.25 2.17
C VAL A 271 0.43 -6.89 2.05
N SER A 272 -0.22 -6.43 3.13
CA SER A 272 -0.77 -5.07 3.20
C SER A 272 0.30 -4.01 2.96
N GLU A 273 -0.14 -2.86 2.45
CA GLU A 273 0.73 -1.77 2.01
C GLU A 273 1.53 -1.18 3.19
N ASP A 274 1.03 -1.24 4.43
CA ASP A 274 1.72 -0.79 5.66
C ASP A 274 3.02 -1.55 5.96
N ASN A 275 3.16 -2.77 5.43
CA ASN A 275 4.36 -3.59 5.61
C ASN A 275 5.35 -3.44 4.46
N TRP A 276 5.05 -2.59 3.48
CA TRP A 276 5.95 -2.34 2.36
C TRP A 276 7.05 -1.38 2.81
N LEU A 277 8.27 -1.67 2.39
CA LEU A 277 9.40 -0.77 2.61
C LEU A 277 9.61 0.03 1.33
N ILE A 278 9.34 1.34 1.42
CA ILE A 278 9.40 2.27 0.29
C ILE A 278 10.63 3.15 0.48
N PHE A 279 11.53 3.11 -0.51
CA PHE A 279 12.65 4.05 -0.60
C PHE A 279 12.34 5.05 -1.71
N GLU A 280 12.27 6.32 -1.35
CA GLU A 280 11.97 7.40 -2.27
C GLU A 280 13.18 7.74 -3.16
N ASN A 281 12.93 8.23 -4.37
CA ASN A 281 13.92 8.80 -5.30
C ASN A 281 15.19 7.94 -5.55
N THR A 282 14.99 6.63 -5.70
CA THR A 282 16.07 5.67 -5.98
C THR A 282 16.52 5.61 -7.44
N HIS A 283 15.62 5.95 -8.37
CA HIS A 283 15.87 5.94 -9.81
C HIS A 283 15.05 7.03 -10.49
N GLU A 284 15.31 7.24 -11.78
CA GLU A 284 14.66 8.31 -12.55
C GLU A 284 13.14 8.05 -12.70
N PRO A 285 12.28 9.02 -12.32
CA PRO A 285 10.84 8.87 -12.45
C PRO A 285 10.41 8.96 -13.93
N ILE A 286 9.46 8.12 -14.34
CA ILE A 286 8.81 8.22 -15.65
C ILE A 286 7.61 9.15 -15.59
N ILE A 287 6.93 9.18 -14.44
CA ILE A 287 5.71 9.95 -14.17
C ILE A 287 5.93 10.79 -12.91
N ASP A 288 5.37 11.98 -12.89
CA ASP A 288 5.34 12.86 -11.73
C ASP A 288 4.30 12.42 -10.68
N GLN A 289 4.52 12.81 -9.43
CA GLN A 289 3.63 12.48 -8.30
C GLN A 289 2.18 12.91 -8.56
N GLU A 290 1.99 14.06 -9.20
CA GLU A 290 0.68 14.69 -9.37
C GLU A 290 -0.15 13.95 -10.42
N THR A 291 0.45 13.60 -11.56
CA THR A 291 -0.19 12.74 -12.56
C THR A 291 -0.54 11.38 -11.96
N PHE A 292 0.35 10.79 -11.16
CA PHE A 292 0.08 9.49 -10.52
C PHE A 292 -1.11 9.54 -9.56
N ASP A 293 -1.16 10.55 -8.69
CA ASP A 293 -2.22 10.74 -7.70
C ASP A 293 -3.57 11.03 -8.37
N ASN A 294 -3.57 11.88 -9.41
CA ASN A 294 -4.75 12.14 -10.23
C ASN A 294 -5.28 10.87 -10.90
N VAL A 295 -4.39 10.05 -11.47
CA VAL A 295 -4.79 8.77 -12.06
C VAL A 295 -5.34 7.81 -11.00
N GLN A 296 -4.76 7.73 -9.80
CA GLN A 296 -5.34 6.92 -8.72
C GLN A 296 -6.74 7.40 -8.35
N ARG A 297 -6.95 8.71 -8.24
CA ARG A 297 -8.27 9.32 -7.96
C ARG A 297 -9.28 8.99 -9.04
N ILE A 298 -8.93 9.17 -10.32
CA ILE A 298 -9.80 8.85 -11.47
C ILE A 298 -10.19 7.36 -11.48
N ARG A 299 -9.28 6.47 -11.07
CA ARG A 299 -9.52 5.02 -11.01
C ARG A 299 -10.29 4.57 -9.77
N GLY A 300 -10.05 5.21 -8.62
CA GLY A 300 -10.79 4.96 -7.37
C GLY A 300 -12.26 5.32 -7.50
N ASN A 301 -12.59 6.24 -8.40
CA ASN A 301 -13.95 6.51 -8.81
C ASN A 301 -14.49 5.37 -9.69
N VAL A 302 -15.34 4.50 -9.10
CA VAL A 302 -16.04 3.41 -9.81
C VAL A 302 -16.79 3.98 -11.03
N LYS A 303 -16.25 3.73 -12.23
CA LYS A 303 -16.89 4.08 -13.50
C LYS A 303 -17.93 2.99 -13.83
N ARG A 304 -19.20 3.39 -13.99
CA ARG A 304 -20.19 2.49 -14.64
C ARG A 304 -19.78 2.29 -16.09
N TYR A 305 -20.09 1.13 -16.67
CA TYR A 305 -19.88 0.92 -18.10
C TYR A 305 -20.71 1.91 -18.93
N PRO A 306 -20.34 2.24 -20.17
CA PRO A 306 -21.15 3.11 -21.01
C PRO A 306 -22.49 2.41 -21.27
N ASP A 307 -23.59 2.99 -20.80
CA ASP A 307 -24.95 2.42 -20.90
C ASP A 307 -25.52 2.43 -22.35
N GLY A 308 -24.67 2.48 -23.38
CA GLY A 308 -25.06 2.59 -24.79
C GLY A 308 -25.48 3.98 -25.25
N TRP A 309 -25.53 4.99 -24.36
CA TRP A 309 -26.00 6.35 -24.64
C TRP A 309 -24.88 7.37 -24.94
N GLY A 310 -23.66 6.92 -25.28
CA GLY A 310 -22.52 7.76 -25.67
C GLY A 310 -21.34 7.74 -24.70
N GLU A 311 -20.32 8.57 -24.97
CA GLU A 311 -19.09 8.64 -24.16
C GLU A 311 -19.32 9.22 -22.76
N TYR A 312 -18.35 9.05 -21.86
CA TYR A 312 -18.40 9.62 -20.52
C TYR A 312 -18.33 11.14 -20.57
N HIS A 313 -19.03 11.80 -19.66
CA HIS A 313 -18.96 13.25 -19.55
C HIS A 313 -17.68 13.65 -18.76
N PRO A 314 -16.95 14.73 -19.12
CA PRO A 314 -15.69 15.10 -18.47
C PRO A 314 -15.78 15.24 -16.93
N LEU A 315 -16.90 15.76 -16.42
CA LEU A 315 -17.15 15.94 -14.98
C LEU A 315 -17.49 14.64 -14.22
N THR A 316 -17.36 13.46 -14.86
CA THR A 316 -17.74 12.17 -14.24
C THR A 316 -16.77 11.80 -13.12
N GLY A 317 -17.29 11.65 -11.90
CA GLY A 317 -16.50 11.33 -10.70
C GLY A 317 -16.01 12.55 -9.93
N LEU A 318 -16.26 13.77 -10.41
CA LEU A 318 -15.88 15.02 -9.75
C LEU A 318 -17.02 15.68 -8.98
N MET A 319 -18.27 15.34 -9.28
CA MET A 319 -19.46 16.01 -8.74
C MET A 319 -19.99 15.35 -7.46
N TYR A 320 -20.21 16.14 -6.41
CA TYR A 320 -20.69 15.73 -5.10
C TYR A 320 -21.88 16.59 -4.64
N CYS A 321 -22.76 16.00 -3.84
CA CYS A 321 -23.89 16.66 -3.21
C CYS A 321 -23.47 17.29 -1.88
N ALA A 322 -23.81 18.56 -1.64
CA ALA A 322 -23.52 19.23 -0.37
C ALA A 322 -24.23 18.58 0.83
N ASP A 323 -25.55 18.36 0.74
CA ASP A 323 -26.36 17.91 1.90
C ASP A 323 -26.05 16.49 2.36
N CYS A 324 -25.79 15.56 1.43
CA CYS A 324 -25.62 14.14 1.75
C CYS A 324 -24.20 13.60 1.48
N GLY A 325 -23.29 14.43 0.97
CA GLY A 325 -21.92 14.06 0.60
C GLY A 325 -21.80 13.03 -0.53
N SER A 326 -22.91 12.52 -1.05
CA SER A 326 -22.91 11.45 -2.05
C SER A 326 -22.56 11.97 -3.44
N LYS A 327 -21.95 11.11 -4.27
CA LYS A 327 -21.59 11.42 -5.65
C LYS A 327 -22.83 11.75 -6.49
N MET A 328 -22.69 12.62 -7.48
CA MET A 328 -23.73 12.91 -8.47
C MET A 328 -23.44 12.14 -9.77
N TYR A 329 -24.48 11.58 -10.37
CA TYR A 329 -24.37 10.86 -11.64
C TYR A 329 -25.00 11.65 -12.78
N VAL A 330 -24.42 11.50 -13.96
CA VAL A 330 -24.97 12.06 -15.19
C VAL A 330 -26.18 11.25 -15.63
N HIS A 331 -27.27 11.95 -15.90
CA HIS A 331 -28.47 11.44 -16.53
C HIS A 331 -28.68 12.21 -17.83
N ARG A 332 -28.68 11.48 -18.95
CA ARG A 332 -29.08 12.01 -20.25
C ARG A 332 -30.59 11.85 -20.38
N THR A 333 -31.29 12.96 -20.50
CA THR A 333 -32.75 12.90 -20.69
C THR A 333 -33.07 12.38 -22.08
N SER A 334 -34.00 11.42 -22.21
CA SER A 334 -34.50 10.87 -23.48
C SER A 334 -35.43 11.86 -24.23
N ASN A 335 -35.11 13.14 -24.18
CA ASN A 335 -35.76 14.19 -24.95
C ASN A 335 -34.81 14.62 -26.07
N TYR A 336 -35.38 15.11 -27.18
CA TYR A 336 -34.72 15.55 -28.42
C TYR A 336 -33.29 16.14 -28.32
N LYS A 337 -32.94 16.83 -27.23
CA LYS A 337 -31.65 17.53 -27.07
C LYS A 337 -30.58 16.75 -26.29
N ASN A 338 -30.86 15.56 -25.73
CA ASN A 338 -29.92 14.73 -24.95
C ASN A 338 -29.05 15.50 -23.92
N ILE A 339 -29.59 16.56 -23.32
CA ILE A 339 -28.82 17.46 -22.44
C ILE A 339 -28.37 16.68 -21.19
N PRO A 340 -27.08 16.70 -20.85
CA PRO A 340 -26.54 16.02 -19.66
C PRO A 340 -26.88 16.80 -18.38
N TYR A 341 -27.56 16.14 -17.44
CA TYR A 341 -27.82 16.65 -16.10
C TYR A 341 -27.12 15.79 -15.06
N TYR A 342 -26.46 16.41 -14.09
CA TYR A 342 -25.99 15.70 -12.90
C TYR A 342 -27.08 15.69 -11.85
N THR A 343 -27.36 14.51 -11.29
CA THR A 343 -28.31 14.37 -10.19
C THR A 343 -27.72 13.59 -9.04
N CYS A 344 -28.08 13.97 -7.80
CA CYS A 344 -27.63 13.29 -6.59
C CYS A 344 -27.98 11.79 -6.63
N SER A 345 -26.99 10.92 -6.46
CA SER A 345 -27.18 9.46 -6.50
C SER A 345 -28.01 8.92 -5.33
N ALA A 346 -27.86 9.54 -4.16
CA ALA A 346 -28.57 9.14 -2.94
C ALA A 346 -30.06 9.46 -2.99
N TYR A 347 -30.46 10.51 -3.73
CA TYR A 347 -31.86 10.87 -3.91
C TYR A 347 -32.65 9.76 -4.63
N THR A 348 -32.07 9.18 -5.68
CA THR A 348 -32.73 8.16 -6.52
C THR A 348 -32.75 6.76 -5.92
N LYS A 349 -32.04 6.52 -4.81
CA LYS A 349 -32.06 5.21 -4.13
C LYS A 349 -33.43 4.98 -3.53
N THR A 350 -33.94 3.75 -3.62
CA THR A 350 -35.27 3.38 -3.14
C THR A 350 -35.23 3.05 -1.63
N PRO A 351 -36.15 3.60 -0.80
CA PRO A 351 -37.19 4.58 -1.13
C PRO A 351 -36.62 5.95 -1.52
N CYS A 352 -37.15 6.54 -2.60
CA CYS A 352 -36.65 7.82 -3.13
C CYS A 352 -36.73 8.91 -2.05
N GLY A 353 -35.64 9.66 -1.86
CA GLY A 353 -35.60 10.74 -0.87
C GLY A 353 -35.20 10.33 0.55
N THR A 354 -34.91 9.04 0.82
CA THR A 354 -34.51 8.58 2.17
C THR A 354 -33.12 9.05 2.58
N LEU A 355 -32.15 9.02 1.66
CA LEU A 355 -30.75 9.38 1.97
C LEU A 355 -30.40 10.83 1.61
N CYS A 356 -31.22 11.47 0.78
CA CYS A 356 -31.09 12.88 0.41
C CYS A 356 -32.50 13.43 0.23
N PRO A 357 -32.95 14.41 1.03
CA PRO A 357 -34.35 14.84 1.05
C PRO A 357 -34.79 15.55 -0.24
N SER A 358 -33.84 16.12 -0.98
CA SER A 358 -34.07 16.89 -2.19
C SER A 358 -33.33 16.33 -3.40
N ALA A 359 -33.90 16.59 -4.58
CA ALA A 359 -33.28 16.23 -5.85
C ALA A 359 -32.30 17.32 -6.27
N HIS A 360 -31.05 17.29 -5.79
CA HIS A 360 -30.02 18.16 -6.35
C HIS A 360 -29.78 17.81 -7.81
N ARG A 361 -30.01 18.78 -8.68
CA ARG A 361 -29.89 18.64 -10.14
C ARG A 361 -29.28 19.88 -10.75
N ILE A 362 -28.24 19.68 -11.54
CA ILE A 362 -27.53 20.75 -12.24
C ILE A 362 -27.24 20.35 -13.70
N LYS A 363 -27.26 21.33 -14.60
CA LYS A 363 -26.84 21.14 -16.01
C LYS A 363 -25.33 21.03 -16.07
N ALA A 364 -24.80 20.08 -16.82
CA ALA A 364 -23.35 19.91 -16.93
C ALA A 364 -22.67 21.11 -17.63
N GLU A 365 -23.30 21.67 -18.67
CA GLU A 365 -22.83 22.87 -19.38
C GLU A 365 -22.65 24.08 -18.45
N ALA A 366 -23.56 24.28 -17.49
CA ALA A 366 -23.46 25.38 -16.55
C ALA A 366 -22.22 25.27 -15.65
N VAL A 367 -21.88 24.04 -15.25
CA VAL A 367 -20.68 23.78 -14.44
C VAL A 367 -19.41 23.95 -15.27
N LEU A 368 -19.40 23.47 -16.52
CA LEU A 368 -18.26 23.64 -17.42
C LEU A 368 -17.99 25.12 -17.72
N ASN A 369 -19.03 25.91 -17.99
CA ASN A 369 -18.89 27.34 -18.21
C ASN A 369 -18.36 28.06 -16.97
N LEU A 370 -18.85 27.69 -15.77
CA LEU A 370 -18.34 28.27 -14.52
C LEU A 370 -16.85 27.94 -14.30
N ILE A 371 -16.43 26.69 -14.53
CA ILE A 371 -15.01 26.31 -14.47
C ILE A 371 -14.19 27.10 -15.49
N ARG A 372 -14.74 27.29 -16.70
CA ARG A 372 -14.07 28.04 -17.76
C ARG A 372 -13.85 29.51 -17.39
N GLU A 373 -14.89 30.17 -16.91
CA GLU A 373 -14.86 31.58 -16.51
C GLU A 373 -13.89 31.77 -15.33
N THR A 374 -14.02 30.96 -14.28
CA THR A 374 -13.13 31.02 -13.12
C THR A 374 -11.66 30.80 -13.48
N LEU A 375 -11.31 29.82 -14.34
CA LEU A 375 -9.93 29.62 -14.78
C LEU A 375 -9.39 30.79 -15.62
N LYS A 376 -10.24 31.42 -16.46
CA LYS A 376 -9.86 32.62 -17.21
C LYS A 376 -9.61 33.81 -16.29
N ASP A 377 -10.46 34.00 -15.29
CA ASP A 377 -10.35 35.08 -14.32
C ASP A 377 -9.10 34.91 -13.45
N ILE A 378 -8.84 33.67 -12.99
CA ILE A 378 -7.60 33.34 -12.25
C ILE A 378 -6.37 33.63 -13.12
N LYS A 379 -6.38 33.24 -14.39
CA LYS A 379 -5.26 33.52 -15.30
C LYS A 379 -5.04 35.01 -15.50
N LYS A 380 -6.11 35.78 -15.70
CA LYS A 380 -6.02 37.24 -15.82
C LYS A 380 -5.40 37.85 -14.56
N TYR A 381 -5.85 37.41 -13.39
CA TYR A 381 -5.32 37.89 -12.12
C TYR A 381 -3.83 37.52 -11.92
N LEU A 382 -3.42 36.34 -12.38
CA LEU A 382 -2.01 35.93 -12.40
C LEU A 382 -1.15 36.78 -13.32
N ASP A 383 -1.63 37.07 -14.52
CA ASP A 383 -0.92 37.91 -15.49
C ASP A 383 -0.76 39.37 -14.98
N GLU A 384 -1.72 39.85 -14.16
CA GLU A 384 -1.71 41.18 -13.56
C GLU A 384 -0.81 41.27 -12.30
N ASP A 385 -0.94 40.34 -11.34
CA ASP A 385 -0.13 40.34 -10.11
C ASP A 385 0.07 38.93 -9.52
N ASN A 386 1.13 38.25 -10.01
CA ASN A 386 1.56 36.94 -9.53
C ASN A 386 1.82 36.89 -8.02
N GLU A 387 2.36 37.96 -7.43
CA GLU A 387 2.69 38.00 -6.00
C GLU A 387 1.44 38.25 -5.15
N ALA A 388 0.49 39.07 -5.60
CA ALA A 388 -0.82 39.20 -4.96
C ALA A 388 -1.62 37.90 -5.03
N PHE A 389 -1.50 37.11 -6.10
CA PHE A 389 -2.19 35.82 -6.18
C PHE A 389 -1.70 34.82 -5.13
N ILE A 390 -0.38 34.68 -5.00
CA ILE A 390 0.21 33.85 -3.94
C ILE A 390 -0.24 34.34 -2.56
N ARG A 391 -0.30 35.67 -2.35
CA ARG A 391 -0.82 36.26 -1.11
C ARG A 391 -2.31 35.97 -0.90
N SER A 392 -3.13 36.02 -1.95
CA SER A 392 -4.59 35.81 -1.85
C SER A 392 -4.96 34.36 -1.50
N ILE A 393 -4.22 33.39 -2.04
CA ILE A 393 -4.41 31.96 -1.71
C ILE A 393 -3.98 31.66 -0.28
N GLN A 394 -3.02 32.43 0.24
CA GLN A 394 -2.51 32.28 1.59
C GLN A 394 -3.53 32.73 2.67
N ASN A 395 -4.80 33.04 2.32
CA ASN A 395 -5.77 33.76 3.17
C ASN A 395 -5.17 35.09 3.67
N GLU A 396 -5.93 35.86 4.46
CA GLU A 396 -5.47 37.04 5.20
C GLU A 396 -4.39 36.70 6.27
N MET A 397 -3.37 35.93 5.93
CA MET A 397 -2.26 35.60 6.81
C MET A 397 -1.23 36.73 6.67
N GLU A 398 -1.30 37.66 7.62
CA GLU A 398 -0.47 38.85 7.72
C GLU A 398 1.02 38.52 7.54
N GLU A 399 1.80 39.50 7.11
CA GLU A 399 3.27 39.50 7.11
C GLU A 399 3.88 38.99 8.45
N LYS A 400 3.11 39.08 9.53
CA LYS A 400 3.40 38.51 10.86
C LYS A 400 3.62 37.00 10.83
N GLU A 401 2.85 36.22 10.08
CA GLU A 401 3.03 34.75 10.05
C GLU A 401 4.28 34.32 9.29
N LYS A 402 4.63 35.02 8.19
CA LYS A 402 5.91 34.80 7.50
C LYS A 402 7.08 35.04 8.44
N ILE A 403 7.04 36.14 9.19
CA ILE A 403 8.04 36.47 10.21
C ILE A 403 8.05 35.41 11.32
N GLU A 404 6.90 34.92 11.77
CA GLU A 404 6.84 33.84 12.75
C GLU A 404 7.44 32.53 12.24
N ILE A 405 7.21 32.18 10.98
CA ILE A 405 7.77 30.96 10.39
C ILE A 405 9.28 31.08 10.16
N GLU A 406 9.77 32.26 9.77
CA GLU A 406 11.21 32.51 9.74
C GLU A 406 11.84 32.40 11.13
N LYS A 407 11.18 32.93 12.18
CA LYS A 407 11.62 32.73 13.58
C LYS A 407 11.60 31.25 13.99
N LYS A 408 10.60 30.48 13.56
CA LYS A 408 10.55 29.03 13.80
C LYS A 408 11.65 28.28 13.05
N ARG A 409 11.98 28.71 11.82
CA ARG A 409 13.10 28.15 11.04
C ARG A 409 14.45 28.41 11.70
N THR A 410 14.70 29.65 12.14
CA THR A 410 15.96 29.98 12.84
C THR A 410 16.07 29.20 14.14
N ARG A 411 14.97 29.10 14.91
CA ARG A 411 14.90 28.27 16.12
C ARG A 411 15.14 26.78 15.84
N LEU A 412 14.61 26.25 14.74
CA LEU A 412 14.83 24.87 14.33
C LEU A 412 16.30 24.59 13.99
N ILE A 413 16.99 25.53 13.33
CA ILE A 413 18.43 25.42 13.03
C ILE A 413 19.23 25.44 14.33
N ASP A 414 18.90 26.36 15.25
CA ASP A 414 19.56 26.48 16.55
C ASP A 414 19.37 25.22 17.42
N SER A 415 18.13 24.72 17.54
CA SER A 415 17.83 23.48 18.28
C SER A 415 18.54 22.26 17.67
N LYS A 416 18.66 22.16 16.34
CA LYS A 416 19.43 21.09 15.68
C LYS A 416 20.93 21.21 15.96
N GLY A 417 21.47 22.43 15.93
CA GLY A 417 22.86 22.70 16.31
C GLY A 417 23.13 22.28 17.75
N ARG A 418 22.25 22.68 18.68
CA ARG A 418 22.34 22.30 20.09
C ARG A 418 22.28 20.79 20.31
N LEU A 419 21.42 20.08 19.59
CA LEU A 419 21.32 18.62 19.69
C LEU A 419 22.62 17.93 19.24
N GLN A 420 23.27 18.41 18.18
CA GLN A 420 24.59 17.91 17.75
C GLN A 420 25.70 18.23 18.77
N GLU A 421 25.64 19.39 19.43
CA GLU A 421 26.57 19.71 20.53
C GLU A 421 26.39 18.78 21.72
N LEU A 422 25.14 18.50 22.11
CA LEU A 422 24.83 17.56 23.20
C LEU A 422 25.36 16.16 22.90
N GLU A 423 25.21 15.66 21.67
CA GLU A 423 25.79 14.37 21.27
C GLU A 423 27.32 14.34 21.44
N ARG A 424 28.02 15.42 21.05
CA ARG A 424 29.47 15.54 21.25
C ARG A 424 29.85 15.59 22.74
N LEU A 425 29.07 16.30 23.55
CA LEU A 425 29.31 16.41 25.00
C LEU A 425 29.07 15.07 25.70
N MET A 426 28.05 14.32 25.31
CA MET A 426 27.76 12.98 25.84
C MET A 426 28.90 12.00 25.50
N CYS A 427 29.40 12.00 24.25
CA CYS A 427 30.57 11.20 23.88
C CYS A 427 31.80 11.56 24.73
N ARG A 428 32.08 12.85 24.91
CA ARG A 428 33.24 13.32 25.70
C ARG A 428 33.12 12.95 27.19
N ILE A 429 31.94 13.07 27.78
CA ILE A 429 31.73 12.74 29.20
C ILE A 429 31.82 11.23 29.44
N TYR A 430 31.39 10.42 28.47
CA TYR A 430 31.62 8.98 28.49
C TYR A 430 33.11 8.63 28.42
N GLU A 431 33.87 9.29 27.54
CA GLU A 431 35.34 9.13 27.47
C GLU A 431 36.02 9.53 28.79
N ASP A 432 35.64 10.67 29.38
CA ASP A 432 36.22 11.14 30.65
C ASP A 432 35.84 10.24 31.85
N MET A 433 34.70 9.55 31.80
CA MET A 433 34.31 8.51 32.76
C MET A 433 35.19 7.26 32.63
N ILE A 434 35.45 6.77 31.40
CA ILE A 434 36.37 5.64 31.17
C ILE A 434 37.79 5.99 31.63
N LEU A 435 38.22 7.24 31.44
CA LEU A 435 39.52 7.74 31.89
C LEU A 435 39.56 8.03 33.40
N ASN A 436 38.49 7.74 34.16
CA ASN A 436 38.33 7.98 35.60
C ASN A 436 38.58 9.44 36.03
N LYS A 437 38.40 10.41 35.12
CA LYS A 437 38.52 11.84 35.46
C LYS A 437 37.28 12.35 36.21
N ILE A 438 36.15 11.66 36.07
CA ILE A 438 34.86 12.01 36.65
C ILE A 438 34.31 10.80 37.42
N PRO A 439 33.86 10.95 38.68
CA PRO A 439 33.20 9.86 39.42
C PRO A 439 31.88 9.43 38.77
N ASN A 440 31.54 8.14 38.84
CA ASN A 440 30.29 7.59 38.27
C ASN A 440 29.03 8.33 38.73
N SER A 441 28.95 8.71 40.00
CA SER A 441 27.80 9.46 40.55
C SER A 441 27.61 10.83 39.88
N ARG A 442 28.70 11.47 39.45
CA ARG A 442 28.66 12.76 38.76
C ARG A 442 28.35 12.59 37.27
N TYR A 443 28.84 11.51 36.66
CA TYR A 443 28.48 11.10 35.29
C TYR A 443 26.97 10.88 35.16
N GLU A 444 26.36 10.11 36.07
CA GLU A 444 24.91 9.81 36.01
C GLU A 444 24.05 11.08 36.05
N ILE A 445 24.40 12.04 36.91
CA ILE A 445 23.67 13.32 37.01
C ILE A 445 23.78 14.12 35.70
N LEU A 446 24.98 14.24 35.14
CA LEU A 446 25.21 14.98 33.89
C LEU A 446 24.57 14.29 32.69
N ASN A 447 24.70 12.97 32.58
CA ASN A 447 24.08 12.19 31.52
C ASN A 447 22.54 12.32 31.56
N ASN A 448 21.92 12.23 32.75
CA ASN A 448 20.49 12.44 32.90
C ASN A 448 20.04 13.87 32.53
N GLN A 449 20.87 14.89 32.80
CA GLN A 449 20.57 16.27 32.38
C GLN A 449 20.62 16.41 30.85
N TYR A 450 21.65 15.84 30.20
CA TYR A 450 21.76 15.90 28.75
C TYR A 450 20.72 15.02 28.04
N GLU A 451 20.36 13.87 28.59
CA GLU A 451 19.28 13.02 28.06
C GLU A 451 17.93 13.72 28.16
N THR A 452 17.62 14.40 29.28
CA THR A 452 16.37 15.15 29.40
C THR A 452 16.33 16.32 28.41
N GLU A 453 17.44 17.07 28.27
CA GLU A 453 17.56 18.14 27.27
C GLU A 453 17.40 17.60 25.84
N GLN A 454 18.05 16.48 25.49
CA GLN A 454 17.95 15.83 24.19
C GLN A 454 16.51 15.39 23.87
N ILE A 455 15.80 14.79 24.84
CA ILE A 455 14.40 14.39 24.67
C ILE A 455 13.51 15.61 24.44
N THR A 456 13.74 16.71 25.17
CA THR A 456 12.94 17.94 25.00
C THR A 456 13.20 18.60 23.65
N LEU A 457 14.46 18.76 23.26
CA LEU A 457 14.85 19.34 21.97
C LEU A 457 14.41 18.46 20.80
N SER A 458 14.51 17.13 20.92
CA SER A 458 14.02 16.21 19.88
C SER A 458 12.51 16.35 19.64
N LYS A 459 11.72 16.50 20.72
CA LYS A 459 10.28 16.76 20.63
C LYS A 459 9.99 18.13 19.99
N GLU A 460 10.72 19.17 20.41
CA GLU A 460 10.57 20.53 19.86
C GLU A 460 10.94 20.59 18.38
N ILE A 461 12.06 19.98 17.98
CA ILE A 461 12.47 19.88 16.57
C ILE A 461 11.39 19.19 15.75
N LYS A 462 10.83 18.08 16.24
CA LYS A 462 9.78 17.35 15.53
C LYS A 462 8.52 18.19 15.32
N ASP A 463 8.12 18.97 16.33
CA ASP A 463 6.96 19.88 16.23
C ASP A 463 7.24 21.06 15.28
N LEU A 464 8.39 21.71 15.43
CA LEU A 464 8.83 22.80 14.54
C LEU A 464 8.96 22.34 13.08
N GLU A 465 9.54 21.16 12.84
CA GLU A 465 9.63 20.55 11.50
C GLU A 465 8.25 20.29 10.92
N GLN A 466 7.31 19.82 11.74
CA GLN A 466 5.95 19.58 11.30
C GLN A 466 5.24 20.88 10.91
N GLN A 467 5.43 21.96 11.68
CA GLN A 467 4.84 23.27 11.39
C GLN A 467 5.45 23.91 10.13
N VAL A 468 6.79 23.94 10.02
CA VAL A 468 7.49 24.49 8.85
C VAL A 468 7.16 23.69 7.59
N SER A 469 7.15 22.36 7.67
CA SER A 469 6.80 21.49 6.53
C SER A 469 5.37 21.68 6.05
N ARG A 470 4.41 21.91 6.96
CA ARG A 470 3.01 22.21 6.58
C ARG A 470 2.94 23.49 5.75
N TYR A 471 3.59 24.55 6.20
CA TYR A 471 3.63 25.82 5.49
C TYR A 471 4.33 25.72 4.14
N GLU A 472 5.52 25.10 4.09
CA GLU A 472 6.24 24.88 2.84
C GLU A 472 5.39 24.14 1.82
N LYS A 473 4.69 23.07 2.24
CA LYS A 473 3.76 22.32 1.38
C LYS A 473 2.66 23.19 0.81
N GLU A 474 2.10 24.12 1.58
CA GLU A 474 1.07 25.05 1.09
C GLU A 474 1.64 26.05 0.07
N THR A 475 2.85 26.59 0.33
CA THR A 475 3.52 27.48 -0.62
C THR A 475 3.90 26.78 -1.92
N ASP A 476 4.37 25.53 -1.83
CA ASP A 476 4.74 24.73 -2.98
C ASP A 476 3.51 24.35 -3.79
N ARG A 477 2.38 24.04 -3.14
CA ARG A 477 1.09 23.81 -3.81
C ARG A 477 0.65 25.02 -4.63
N ALA A 478 0.69 26.22 -4.06
CA ALA A 478 0.33 27.43 -4.79
C ALA A 478 1.26 27.65 -6.00
N LYS A 479 2.58 27.53 -5.82
CA LYS A 479 3.56 27.65 -6.92
C LYS A 479 3.35 26.61 -8.02
N LYS A 480 3.02 25.37 -7.65
CA LYS A 480 2.69 24.30 -8.58
C LYS A 480 1.42 24.59 -9.37
N PHE A 481 0.42 25.17 -8.73
CA PHE A 481 -0.79 25.60 -9.45
C PHE A 481 -0.48 26.69 -10.48
N ILE A 482 0.38 27.65 -10.14
CA ILE A 482 0.81 28.71 -11.04
C ILE A 482 1.57 28.12 -12.23
N SER A 483 2.53 27.22 -11.97
CA SER A 483 3.24 26.54 -13.05
C SER A 483 2.27 25.75 -13.92
N LEU A 484 1.26 25.12 -13.33
CA LEU A 484 0.23 24.38 -14.06
C LEU A 484 -0.64 25.29 -14.94
N ILE A 485 -1.07 26.46 -14.46
CA ILE A 485 -1.79 27.47 -15.28
C ILE A 485 -0.91 27.98 -16.41
N SER A 486 0.36 28.28 -16.13
CA SER A 486 1.28 28.83 -17.13
C SER A 486 1.55 27.90 -18.32
N ARG A 487 1.35 26.59 -18.16
CA ARG A 487 1.43 25.60 -19.27
C ARG A 487 0.34 25.77 -20.32
N TYR A 488 -0.78 26.43 -19.98
CA TYR A 488 -1.94 26.55 -20.85
C TYR A 488 -2.11 27.98 -21.36
N GLU A 489 -2.09 28.14 -22.70
CA GLU A 489 -2.25 29.44 -23.35
C GLU A 489 -3.68 29.98 -23.26
N ASN A 490 -4.70 29.13 -23.42
CA ASN A 490 -6.10 29.56 -23.38
C ASN A 490 -7.01 28.46 -22.80
N PHE A 491 -8.10 28.89 -22.17
CA PHE A 491 -9.16 28.02 -21.63
C PHE A 491 -10.44 28.10 -22.46
N ASP A 492 -10.33 28.17 -23.80
CA ASP A 492 -11.53 28.26 -24.65
C ASP A 492 -12.26 26.92 -24.80
N GLU A 493 -11.50 25.84 -24.95
CA GLU A 493 -12.01 24.48 -24.94
C GLU A 493 -11.42 23.72 -23.75
N LEU A 494 -12.27 23.41 -22.77
CA LEU A 494 -11.87 22.61 -21.62
C LEU A 494 -11.77 21.14 -22.00
N THR A 495 -10.55 20.66 -22.14
CA THR A 495 -10.28 19.22 -22.33
C THR A 495 -10.50 18.45 -21.02
N THR A 496 -10.79 17.15 -21.13
CA THR A 496 -10.99 16.28 -19.94
C THR A 496 -9.74 16.20 -19.06
N THR A 497 -8.55 16.24 -19.67
CA THR A 497 -7.26 16.31 -18.96
C THR A 497 -7.14 17.58 -18.14
N MET A 498 -7.39 18.75 -18.73
CA MET A 498 -7.38 20.03 -18.01
C MET A 498 -8.32 19.96 -16.80
N ILE A 499 -9.56 19.51 -16.97
CA ILE A 499 -10.51 19.41 -15.86
C ILE A 499 -9.98 18.49 -14.75
N ASN A 500 -9.41 17.34 -15.09
CA ASN A 500 -8.88 16.41 -14.10
C ASN A 500 -7.60 16.95 -13.42
N GLU A 501 -6.78 17.72 -14.13
CA GLU A 501 -5.57 18.38 -13.59
C GLU A 501 -5.90 19.55 -12.68
N PHE A 502 -6.95 20.32 -12.98
CA PHE A 502 -7.31 21.52 -12.22
C PHE A 502 -8.31 21.25 -11.11
N VAL A 503 -9.25 20.32 -11.29
CA VAL A 503 -10.41 20.17 -10.39
C VAL A 503 -10.31 18.88 -9.55
N GLU A 504 -10.32 19.05 -8.24
CA GLU A 504 -10.33 17.96 -7.27
C GLU A 504 -11.75 17.39 -7.10
N LYS A 505 -12.69 18.29 -6.74
CA LYS A 505 -14.09 17.99 -6.47
C LYS A 505 -14.96 19.23 -6.69
N ILE A 506 -16.23 19.02 -7.02
CA ILE A 506 -17.23 20.07 -7.19
C ILE A 506 -18.41 19.72 -6.31
N VAL A 507 -18.77 20.62 -5.39
CA VAL A 507 -19.86 20.43 -4.45
C VAL A 507 -21.05 21.28 -4.90
N VAL A 508 -22.20 20.63 -5.08
CA VAL A 508 -23.44 21.25 -5.54
C VAL A 508 -24.44 21.30 -4.42
N HIS A 509 -24.88 22.51 -4.10
CA HIS A 509 -25.92 22.78 -3.09
C HIS A 509 -27.33 22.69 -3.68
N GLU A 510 -28.33 22.67 -2.81
CA GLU A 510 -29.72 22.80 -3.23
C GLU A 510 -29.96 24.17 -3.90
N ARG A 511 -30.99 24.25 -4.76
CA ARG A 511 -31.45 25.53 -5.29
C ARG A 511 -32.23 26.28 -4.21
N ASP A 512 -31.99 27.58 -4.09
CA ASP A 512 -32.67 28.44 -3.12
C ASP A 512 -34.20 28.38 -3.27
N ARG A 513 -34.69 28.22 -4.50
CA ARG A 513 -36.12 28.09 -4.80
C ARG A 513 -36.42 26.93 -5.76
N LYS A 514 -37.31 26.04 -5.33
CA LYS A 514 -37.80 24.87 -6.09
C LYS A 514 -38.75 25.30 -7.22
N GLY A 515 -38.50 24.79 -8.43
CA GLY A 515 -39.39 24.95 -9.59
C GLY A 515 -39.23 26.24 -10.40
N SER A 516 -38.34 27.16 -10.00
CA SER A 516 -37.95 28.30 -10.82
C SER A 516 -36.85 27.90 -11.82
N GLN A 517 -36.92 28.42 -13.05
CA GLN A 517 -35.83 28.26 -14.04
C GLN A 517 -34.67 29.23 -13.77
N THR A 518 -34.88 30.26 -12.95
CA THR A 518 -33.95 31.37 -12.68
C THR A 518 -33.58 31.48 -11.19
N SER A 519 -33.71 30.38 -10.43
CA SER A 519 -33.21 30.35 -9.05
C SER A 519 -31.69 30.27 -9.04
N LYS A 520 -31.07 31.01 -8.11
CA LYS A 520 -29.64 30.88 -7.82
C LYS A 520 -29.40 29.49 -7.20
N GLN A 521 -28.21 28.95 -7.45
CA GLN A 521 -27.77 27.66 -6.92
C GLN A 521 -26.28 27.80 -6.60
N LYS A 522 -25.91 27.58 -5.34
CA LYS A 522 -24.53 27.65 -4.91
C LYS A 522 -23.74 26.44 -5.41
N ILE A 523 -22.55 26.69 -5.94
CA ILE A 523 -21.60 25.68 -6.42
C ILE A 523 -20.24 26.03 -5.84
N GLU A 524 -19.59 25.07 -5.21
CA GLU A 524 -18.24 25.21 -4.68
C GLU A 524 -17.30 24.35 -5.54
N ILE A 525 -16.28 24.96 -6.11
CA ILE A 525 -15.29 24.28 -6.96
C ILE A 525 -14.00 24.21 -6.16
N TYR A 526 -13.58 22.99 -5.85
CA TYR A 526 -12.29 22.76 -5.21
C TYR A 526 -11.27 22.46 -6.30
N PHE A 527 -10.35 23.40 -6.49
CA PHE A 527 -9.22 23.21 -7.37
C PHE A 527 -8.14 22.37 -6.69
N ASN A 528 -7.45 21.55 -7.48
CA ASN A 528 -6.22 20.90 -7.03
C ASN A 528 -5.26 22.00 -6.53
N PHE A 529 -4.53 21.72 -5.46
CA PHE A 529 -3.54 22.60 -4.81
C PHE A 529 -4.08 23.80 -4.02
N ILE A 530 -5.14 24.48 -4.47
CA ILE A 530 -5.65 25.70 -3.82
C ILE A 530 -6.93 25.47 -2.99
N GLY A 531 -7.70 24.40 -3.28
CA GLY A 531 -8.97 24.16 -2.61
C GLY A 531 -10.09 25.06 -3.13
N ASN A 532 -11.02 25.47 -2.28
CA ASN A 532 -12.13 26.35 -2.68
C ASN A 532 -11.61 27.80 -2.75
N TYR A 533 -11.23 28.24 -3.94
CA TYR A 533 -10.81 29.61 -4.19
C TYR A 533 -11.97 30.41 -4.75
N GLU A 534 -12.36 31.46 -4.03
CA GLU A 534 -13.25 32.49 -4.53
C GLU A 534 -12.38 33.70 -4.88
N LEU A 535 -12.45 34.12 -6.14
CA LEU A 535 -11.76 35.33 -6.58
C LEU A 535 -12.21 36.52 -5.72
N PRO A 536 -11.27 37.36 -5.25
CA PRO A 536 -11.63 38.62 -4.62
C PRO A 536 -12.52 39.38 -5.60
N GLN A 537 -13.79 39.59 -5.24
CA GLN A 537 -14.66 40.41 -6.06
C GLN A 537 -14.05 41.79 -6.11
N ALA A 538 -13.84 42.34 -7.32
CA ALA A 538 -13.44 43.73 -7.47
C ALA A 538 -14.34 44.59 -6.58
N GLU A 539 -13.74 45.45 -5.76
CA GLU A 539 -14.50 46.35 -4.89
C GLU A 539 -15.34 47.29 -5.76
N LEU A 540 -16.52 46.84 -6.12
CA LEU A 540 -17.57 47.66 -6.71
C LEU A 540 -17.80 48.83 -5.75
N SER A 541 -17.89 50.05 -6.30
CA SER A 541 -18.19 51.24 -5.51
C SER A 541 -19.47 50.99 -4.70
N ASP A 542 -19.58 51.58 -3.51
CA ASP A 542 -20.75 51.40 -2.65
C ASP A 542 -22.07 51.73 -3.38
N GLU A 543 -22.03 52.64 -4.35
CA GLU A 543 -23.16 52.97 -5.23
C GLU A 543 -23.53 51.85 -6.22
N GLU A 544 -22.54 51.13 -6.75
CA GLU A 544 -22.74 50.02 -7.68
C GLU A 544 -23.22 48.77 -6.92
N LYS A 545 -22.69 48.53 -5.71
CA LYS A 545 -23.19 47.47 -4.80
C LYS A 545 -24.64 47.71 -4.43
N GLN A 546 -25.00 48.94 -4.05
CA GLN A 546 -26.39 49.30 -3.70
C GLN A 546 -27.35 49.13 -4.89
N LYS A 547 -26.94 49.52 -6.11
CA LYS A 547 -27.75 49.32 -7.32
C LYS A 547 -27.98 47.84 -7.63
N LEU A 548 -26.92 47.02 -7.55
CA LEU A 548 -27.03 45.57 -7.74
C LEU A 548 -27.91 44.93 -6.67
N GLU A 549 -27.76 45.29 -5.40
CA GLU A 549 -28.62 44.81 -4.31
C GLU A 549 -30.09 45.24 -4.47
N GLU A 550 -30.35 46.43 -4.99
CA GLU A 550 -31.70 46.92 -5.26
C GLU A 550 -32.34 46.20 -6.46
N GLU A 551 -31.58 45.96 -7.53
CA GLU A 551 -32.02 45.14 -8.65
C GLU A 551 -32.28 43.69 -8.23
N GLU A 552 -31.39 43.11 -7.43
CA GLU A 552 -31.57 41.76 -6.88
C GLU A 552 -32.82 41.68 -6.02
N ARG A 553 -33.06 42.64 -5.12
CA ARG A 553 -34.30 42.73 -4.33
C ARG A 553 -35.55 42.80 -5.21
N LYS A 554 -35.56 43.65 -6.24
CA LYS A 554 -36.68 43.75 -7.20
C LYS A 554 -36.93 42.43 -7.93
N ILE A 555 -35.86 41.71 -8.29
CA ILE A 555 -35.94 40.39 -8.91
C ILE A 555 -36.48 39.35 -7.90
N GLU A 556 -36.01 39.37 -6.66
CA GLU A 556 -36.41 38.51 -5.53
C GLU A 556 -37.92 38.65 -5.25
N GLU A 557 -38.41 39.88 -5.13
CA GLU A 557 -39.83 40.22 -4.92
C GLU A 557 -40.70 39.76 -6.08
N ARG A 558 -40.25 40.00 -7.32
CA ARG A 558 -40.95 39.51 -8.52
C ARG A 558 -41.03 37.99 -8.52
N LYS A 559 -39.96 37.29 -8.11
CA LYS A 559 -39.93 35.83 -7.96
C LYS A 559 -40.88 35.36 -6.87
N ASP A 560 -40.96 36.05 -5.72
CA ASP A 560 -41.87 35.67 -4.63
C ASP A 560 -43.34 35.80 -5.03
N LYS A 561 -43.68 36.89 -5.72
CA LYS A 561 -45.03 37.08 -6.26
C LYS A 561 -45.39 35.97 -7.26
N LEU A 562 -44.47 35.58 -8.14
CA LEU A 562 -44.66 34.46 -9.07
C LEU A 562 -44.78 33.11 -8.36
N HIS A 563 -43.98 32.87 -7.33
CA HIS A 563 -43.99 31.64 -6.54
C HIS A 563 -45.30 31.49 -5.75
N GLN A 564 -45.76 32.55 -5.08
CA GLN A 564 -47.06 32.57 -4.41
C GLN A 564 -48.20 32.32 -5.40
N ASN A 565 -48.15 32.91 -6.59
CA ASN A 565 -49.13 32.65 -7.65
C ASN A 565 -49.08 31.20 -8.17
N TYR A 566 -47.90 30.57 -8.17
CA TYR A 566 -47.77 29.14 -8.49
C TYR A 566 -48.36 28.25 -7.38
N LEU A 567 -48.06 28.52 -6.10
CA LEU A 567 -48.63 27.79 -4.97
C LEU A 567 -50.16 27.91 -4.95
N LYS A 568 -50.70 29.11 -5.18
CA LYS A 568 -52.16 29.34 -5.31
C LYS A 568 -52.78 28.53 -6.45
N ARG A 569 -52.12 28.46 -7.63
CA ARG A 569 -52.57 27.65 -8.77
C ARG A 569 -52.55 26.15 -8.45
N LYS A 570 -51.52 25.67 -7.77
CA LYS A 570 -51.38 24.28 -7.36
C LYS A 570 -52.44 23.88 -6.32
N ALA A 571 -52.68 24.74 -5.32
CA ALA A 571 -53.72 24.54 -4.31
C ALA A 571 -55.14 24.56 -4.92
N SER A 572 -55.37 25.39 -5.94
CA SER A 572 -56.66 25.50 -6.62
C SER A 572 -57.01 24.34 -7.57
N GLY A 573 -56.13 23.37 -7.78
CA GLY A 573 -56.35 22.25 -8.71
C GLY A 573 -56.30 22.60 -10.20
N LYS A 574 -56.44 23.88 -10.59
CA LYS A 574 -56.39 24.38 -11.98
C LYS A 574 -55.13 23.98 -12.76
N GLN A 575 -54.01 23.78 -12.07
CA GLN A 575 -52.77 23.27 -12.68
C GLN A 575 -52.96 21.85 -13.24
N LYS A 576 -53.65 20.98 -12.49
CA LYS A 576 -53.90 19.59 -12.86
C LYS A 576 -54.90 19.50 -14.03
N GLU A 577 -55.96 20.31 -14.00
CA GLU A 577 -56.90 20.43 -15.13
C GLU A 577 -56.23 20.94 -16.42
N TYR A 578 -55.33 21.92 -16.30
CA TYR A 578 -54.55 22.41 -17.45
C TYR A 578 -53.60 21.33 -17.98
N GLU A 579 -52.89 20.63 -17.10
CA GLU A 579 -51.99 19.54 -17.48
C GLU A 579 -52.74 18.40 -18.18
N ASP A 580 -53.87 17.94 -17.62
CA ASP A 580 -54.70 16.88 -18.19
C ASP A 580 -55.28 17.28 -19.56
N LYS A 581 -55.74 18.53 -19.71
CA LYS A 581 -56.26 19.06 -20.98
C LYS A 581 -55.21 19.13 -22.10
N TYR A 582 -53.94 19.38 -21.75
CA TYR A 582 -52.87 19.53 -22.73
C TYR A 582 -51.94 18.31 -22.86
N LYS A 583 -52.09 17.30 -22.00
CA LYS A 583 -51.25 16.09 -21.98
C LYS A 583 -51.26 15.34 -23.32
N ALA A 584 -52.46 15.05 -23.83
CA ALA A 584 -52.64 14.34 -25.11
C ALA A 584 -52.02 15.11 -26.29
N ARG A 585 -52.17 16.44 -26.31
CA ARG A 585 -51.60 17.30 -27.35
C ARG A 585 -50.08 17.39 -27.29
N ARG A 586 -49.49 17.36 -26.08
CA ARG A 586 -48.02 17.30 -25.89
C ARG A 586 -47.45 15.95 -26.30
N GLU A 587 -48.14 14.85 -25.97
CA GLU A 587 -47.75 13.50 -26.39
C GLU A 587 -47.80 13.34 -27.91
N GLN A 588 -48.85 13.83 -28.57
CA GLN A 588 -48.94 13.86 -30.04
C GLN A 588 -47.80 14.66 -30.67
N LYS A 589 -47.55 15.91 -30.22
CA LYS A 589 -46.42 16.71 -30.72
C LYS A 589 -45.06 16.06 -30.47
N LYS A 590 -44.89 15.36 -29.33
CA LYS A 590 -43.66 14.63 -29.02
C LYS A 590 -43.47 13.45 -29.98
N GLN A 591 -44.53 12.69 -30.25
CA GLN A 591 -44.51 11.56 -31.19
C GLN A 591 -44.29 12.01 -32.64
N GLU A 592 -44.93 13.10 -33.07
CA GLU A 592 -44.71 13.70 -34.40
C GLU A 592 -43.26 14.14 -34.59
N LYS A 593 -42.69 14.87 -33.63
CA LYS A 593 -41.28 15.27 -33.69
C LYS A 593 -40.34 14.07 -33.69
N LEU A 594 -40.60 13.04 -32.88
CA LEU A 594 -39.83 11.79 -32.89
C LEU A 594 -39.91 11.05 -34.22
N LYS A 595 -41.05 11.10 -34.92
CA LYS A 595 -41.23 10.50 -36.25
C LYS A 595 -40.50 11.27 -37.36
N VAL A 596 -40.50 12.61 -37.30
CA VAL A 596 -39.75 13.47 -38.24
C VAL A 596 -38.24 13.21 -38.13
N LEU A 597 -37.71 13.12 -36.91
CA LEU A 597 -36.28 12.86 -36.67
C LEU A 597 -35.83 11.44 -37.04
N LYS A 598 -36.70 10.45 -36.90
CA LYS A 598 -36.43 9.09 -37.43
C LYS A 598 -36.43 9.04 -38.95
N ARG A 599 -37.15 9.95 -39.63
CA ARG A 599 -37.18 10.06 -41.10
C ARG A 599 -35.98 10.82 -41.67
N GLU A 600 -35.43 11.78 -40.94
CA GLU A 600 -34.25 12.55 -41.41
C GLU A 600 -32.94 11.78 -41.32
N GLY A 601 -32.90 10.59 -40.70
CA GLY A 601 -31.81 9.64 -40.88
C GLY A 601 -30.40 10.18 -40.63
N ILE A 602 -30.24 11.19 -39.77
CA ILE A 602 -28.91 11.73 -39.47
C ILE A 602 -28.23 10.78 -38.48
N PRO A 603 -27.12 10.12 -38.86
CA PRO A 603 -26.38 9.26 -37.96
C PRO A 603 -25.87 10.09 -36.79
N ALA A 604 -25.88 9.52 -35.58
CA ALA A 604 -25.34 10.13 -34.37
C ALA A 604 -23.80 10.33 -34.39
N ARG A 605 -23.18 10.37 -35.57
CA ARG A 605 -21.75 10.59 -35.80
C ARG A 605 -21.41 12.02 -36.23
N ASP A 606 -22.36 12.80 -36.76
CA ASP A 606 -22.06 14.09 -37.42
C ASP A 606 -22.48 15.32 -36.61
N PHE A 607 -22.56 15.22 -35.29
CA PHE A 607 -22.66 16.37 -34.40
C PHE A 607 -21.50 16.34 -33.41
N GLN A 608 -20.34 16.84 -33.87
CA GLN A 608 -19.36 17.51 -33.01
C GLN A 608 -19.80 18.96 -32.81
#